data_AF-A0A3D4HZT1-F1
#
_entry.id   AF-A0A3D4HZT1-F1
#
_cell.length_a   1.000
_cell.length_b   1.000
_cell.length_c   1.000
_cell.angle_alpha   90.00
_cell.angle_beta   90.00
_cell.angle_gamma   90.00
#
_symmetry.space_group_name_H-M   'P 1'
#
loop_
_entity.id
_entity.type
_entity.pdbx_description
1 polymer ?
#
loop_
_entity_poly.entity_id
_entity_poly.type
_entity_poly.pdbx_seq_one_letter_code
_entity_poly.pdbx_strand_id
1 'polypeptide(L)'
;MVSVTEWHGEKAAVLQNSEASAVVLPEHGGKVASLYEKAKHFELLFQNPRGSFKKASLGDDFSKYEACGFDDAFPTIDSCGICIGGRKVKYPDHGEIWSSAFDFSTGSDCVVMRCKSKILPYIYEKRVSLEENGIKCGYKISNTGEDPFPYLWAFHCLVNIEDGMGLLYPDGTGVLVNVQSSREFGAAGTEMPFTGRFLSPPREPSSKFYLKGKVREGRCGYEYPAHALRAVIEYNPDALPYLGLWCTRGGFRGDVNCAFEPATGFYDNAASAFGRGMGSVLQPSCSVSFFVKISFEDM
;
A
#
# COMPACT_ATOMS: atom_id res chain seq x y z
N MET A 1 15.05 -7.84 -17.05
CA MET A 1 14.77 -9.27 -17.27
C MET A 1 13.81 -9.75 -16.21
N VAL A 2 12.84 -10.59 -16.59
CA VAL A 2 11.90 -11.23 -15.67
C VAL A 2 12.17 -12.74 -15.66
N SER A 3 12.24 -13.34 -14.48
CA SER A 3 12.31 -14.80 -14.32
C SER A 3 11.29 -15.28 -13.29
N VAL A 4 10.82 -16.52 -13.44
CA VAL A 4 9.94 -17.18 -12.45
C VAL A 4 10.80 -18.15 -11.64
N THR A 5 10.69 -18.08 -10.32
CA THR A 5 11.48 -18.85 -9.37
C THR A 5 10.70 -19.10 -8.08
N GLU A 6 11.38 -19.54 -7.02
CA GLU A 6 10.85 -19.63 -5.67
C GLU A 6 11.54 -18.60 -4.76
N TRP A 7 10.76 -17.95 -3.90
CA TRP A 7 11.23 -17.00 -2.89
C TRP A 7 10.63 -17.38 -1.55
N HIS A 8 11.46 -17.79 -0.59
CA HIS A 8 11.02 -18.30 0.72
C HIS A 8 9.95 -19.39 0.64
N GLY A 9 10.06 -20.29 -0.36
CA GLY A 9 9.11 -21.39 -0.59
C GLY A 9 7.88 -21.02 -1.41
N GLU A 10 7.75 -19.77 -1.86
CA GLU A 10 6.62 -19.29 -2.64
C GLU A 10 6.98 -19.05 -4.09
N LYS A 11 6.04 -19.33 -5.00
CA LYS A 11 6.20 -19.02 -6.42
C LYS A 11 6.33 -17.51 -6.62
N ALA A 12 7.42 -17.10 -7.24
CA ALA A 12 7.79 -15.69 -7.37
C ALA A 12 8.16 -15.31 -8.80
N ALA A 13 7.88 -14.08 -9.17
CA ALA A 13 8.42 -13.45 -10.37
C ALA A 13 9.46 -12.40 -9.94
N VAL A 14 10.69 -12.55 -10.42
CA VAL A 14 11.81 -11.65 -10.12
C VAL A 14 12.06 -10.76 -11.32
N LEU A 15 12.00 -9.45 -11.11
CA LEU A 15 12.33 -8.44 -12.10
C LEU A 15 13.69 -7.84 -11.73
N GLN A 16 14.62 -7.72 -12.67
CA GLN A 16 15.91 -7.10 -12.41
C GLN A 16 16.58 -6.46 -13.64
N ASN A 17 17.36 -5.41 -13.40
CA ASN A 17 18.27 -4.74 -14.33
C ASN A 17 19.62 -4.45 -13.61
N SER A 18 20.42 -3.49 -14.07
CA SER A 18 21.69 -3.13 -13.42
C SER A 18 21.51 -2.41 -12.08
N GLU A 19 20.47 -1.58 -11.93
CA GLU A 19 20.29 -0.68 -10.77
C GLU A 19 19.41 -1.31 -9.68
N ALA A 20 18.36 -2.03 -10.05
CA ALA A 20 17.35 -2.50 -9.11
C ALA A 20 16.89 -3.94 -9.38
N SER A 21 16.32 -4.54 -8.34
CA SER A 21 15.56 -5.78 -8.45
C SER A 21 14.31 -5.76 -7.57
N ALA A 22 13.26 -6.44 -8.02
CA ALA A 22 12.03 -6.61 -7.28
C ALA A 22 11.55 -8.06 -7.32
N VAL A 23 10.96 -8.52 -6.22
CA VAL A 23 10.34 -9.85 -6.12
C VAL A 23 8.85 -9.68 -5.96
N VAL A 24 8.07 -10.29 -6.85
CA VAL A 24 6.61 -10.29 -6.81
C VAL A 24 6.11 -11.68 -6.47
N LEU A 25 5.13 -11.79 -5.58
CA LEU A 25 4.46 -13.04 -5.17
C LEU A 25 3.02 -13.06 -5.69
N PRO A 26 2.75 -13.58 -6.91
CA PRO A 26 1.41 -13.56 -7.51
C PRO A 26 0.36 -14.31 -6.69
N GLU A 27 0.76 -15.35 -5.96
CA GLU A 27 -0.16 -16.16 -5.14
C GLU A 27 -0.48 -15.53 -3.77
N HIS A 28 0.19 -14.42 -3.41
CA HIS A 28 0.01 -13.67 -2.16
C HIS A 28 -0.45 -12.24 -2.47
N GLY A 29 -1.58 -12.11 -3.16
CA GLY A 29 -2.18 -10.83 -3.53
C GLY A 29 -1.40 -10.03 -4.57
N GLY A 30 -0.43 -10.64 -5.25
CA GLY A 30 0.50 -9.90 -6.09
C GLY A 30 1.40 -8.94 -5.29
N LYS A 31 1.71 -9.30 -4.04
CA LYS A 31 2.62 -8.56 -3.16
C LYS A 31 3.97 -8.36 -3.84
N VAL A 32 4.55 -7.16 -3.71
CA VAL A 32 5.99 -6.98 -3.95
C VAL A 32 6.71 -7.26 -2.63
N ALA A 33 7.39 -8.40 -2.56
CA ALA A 33 8.02 -8.89 -1.33
C ALA A 33 9.39 -8.24 -1.08
N SER A 34 10.09 -7.79 -2.12
CA SER A 34 11.38 -7.11 -2.03
C SER A 34 11.49 -6.05 -3.13
N LEU A 35 12.10 -4.92 -2.79
CA LEU A 35 12.53 -3.89 -3.74
C LEU A 35 13.93 -3.40 -3.31
N TYR A 36 14.92 -3.82 -4.08
CA TYR A 36 16.33 -3.71 -3.74
C TYR A 36 17.08 -2.80 -4.71
N GLU A 37 17.83 -1.85 -4.16
CA GLU A 37 18.78 -0.99 -4.88
C GLU A 37 20.17 -1.62 -4.82
N LYS A 38 20.77 -1.85 -5.98
CA LYS A 38 21.95 -2.70 -6.12
C LYS A 38 23.26 -1.97 -5.83
N ALA A 39 23.38 -0.69 -6.20
CA ALA A 39 24.63 0.05 -6.06
C ALA A 39 25.01 0.29 -4.59
N LYS A 40 24.00 0.53 -3.74
CA LYS A 40 24.12 0.81 -2.30
C LYS A 40 23.78 -0.38 -1.44
N HIS A 41 23.42 -1.51 -2.06
CA HIS A 41 23.06 -2.74 -1.37
C HIS A 41 21.88 -2.58 -0.39
N PHE A 42 20.86 -1.84 -0.80
CA PHE A 42 19.80 -1.38 0.08
C PHE A 42 18.45 -2.06 -0.21
N GLU A 43 17.87 -2.71 0.80
CA GLU A 43 16.49 -3.22 0.75
C GLU A 43 15.53 -2.19 1.33
N LEU A 44 14.63 -1.68 0.49
CA LEU A 44 13.63 -0.71 0.93
C LEU A 44 12.54 -1.35 1.80
N LEU A 45 12.01 -2.49 1.33
CA LEU A 45 10.80 -3.05 1.90
C LEU A 45 11.11 -3.80 3.20
N PHE A 46 10.26 -3.62 4.20
CA PHE A 46 10.33 -4.39 5.42
C PHE A 46 10.15 -5.87 5.09
N GLN A 47 11.19 -6.67 5.33
CA GLN A 47 11.19 -8.10 5.03
C GLN A 47 10.52 -8.87 6.16
N ASN A 48 9.88 -9.99 5.83
CA ASN A 48 9.25 -10.86 6.81
C ASN A 48 10.29 -11.40 7.82
N PRO A 49 10.22 -11.05 9.11
CA PRO A 49 11.20 -11.50 10.11
C PRO A 49 11.22 -13.03 10.31
N ARG A 50 10.17 -13.73 9.89
CA ARG A 50 10.04 -15.19 10.01
C ARG A 50 10.61 -15.96 8.83
N GLY A 51 10.97 -15.29 7.73
CA GLY A 51 11.58 -15.90 6.55
C GLY A 51 10.73 -16.94 5.80
N SER A 52 9.42 -16.99 6.06
CA SER A 52 8.47 -17.88 5.38
C SER A 52 7.09 -17.24 5.31
N PHE A 53 6.40 -17.40 4.18
CA PHE A 53 5.06 -16.86 3.98
C PHE A 53 4.01 -17.92 4.27
N LYS A 54 2.87 -17.49 4.82
CA LYS A 54 1.72 -18.37 5.03
C LYS A 54 0.65 -18.07 4.01
N LYS A 55 0.04 -19.11 3.46
CA LYS A 55 -1.11 -18.95 2.57
C LYS A 55 -2.33 -18.50 3.37
N ALA A 56 -2.78 -17.28 3.11
CA ALA A 56 -4.01 -16.73 3.68
C ALA A 56 -5.25 -17.23 2.92
N SER A 57 -6.37 -17.26 3.64
CA SER A 57 -7.71 -17.45 3.11
C SER A 57 -8.49 -16.14 3.16
N LEU A 58 -9.53 -16.05 2.32
CA LEU A 58 -10.42 -14.89 2.28
C LEU A 58 -11.02 -14.62 3.67
N GLY A 59 -10.77 -13.41 4.20
CA GLY A 59 -11.32 -12.97 5.47
C GLY A 59 -10.54 -13.40 6.70
N ASP A 60 -9.36 -13.99 6.52
CA ASP A 60 -8.41 -14.19 7.62
C ASP A 60 -8.00 -12.86 8.24
N ASP A 61 -7.58 -12.94 9.51
CA ASP A 61 -7.11 -11.80 10.30
C ASP A 61 -5.68 -11.43 9.87
N PHE A 62 -5.52 -10.25 9.28
CA PHE A 62 -4.25 -9.80 8.71
C PHE A 62 -3.12 -9.81 9.76
N SER A 63 -3.44 -9.52 11.01
CA SER A 63 -2.47 -9.48 12.11
C SER A 63 -1.80 -10.83 12.40
N LYS A 64 -2.37 -11.95 11.93
CA LYS A 64 -1.83 -13.30 12.08
C LYS A 64 -0.88 -13.73 10.95
N TYR A 65 -0.84 -12.95 9.86
CA TYR A 65 -0.05 -13.19 8.65
C TYR A 65 1.12 -12.22 8.57
N GLU A 66 1.81 -12.16 7.44
CA GLU A 66 3.01 -11.36 7.26
C GLU A 66 2.67 -9.91 6.88
N ALA A 67 2.74 -8.99 7.85
CA ALA A 67 2.70 -7.55 7.61
C ALA A 67 4.07 -7.06 7.13
N CYS A 68 4.41 -7.38 5.88
CA CYS A 68 5.69 -7.05 5.27
C CYS A 68 5.56 -6.81 3.76
N GLY A 69 6.56 -6.17 3.15
CA GLY A 69 6.55 -5.88 1.73
C GLY A 69 5.50 -4.83 1.35
N PHE A 70 5.04 -4.93 0.11
CA PHE A 70 4.03 -4.06 -0.48
C PHE A 70 2.78 -4.85 -0.89
N ASP A 71 1.72 -4.65 -0.09
CA ASP A 71 0.37 -5.13 -0.35
C ASP A 71 -0.54 -4.03 -0.90
N ASP A 72 -1.60 -4.46 -1.59
CA ASP A 72 -2.73 -3.60 -1.92
C ASP A 72 -3.89 -3.92 -0.97
N ALA A 73 -4.35 -2.94 -0.20
CA ALA A 73 -5.55 -3.08 0.63
C ALA A 73 -6.78 -2.68 -0.19
N PHE A 74 -7.64 -3.65 -0.51
CA PHE A 74 -8.85 -3.43 -1.33
C PHE A 74 -9.90 -4.52 -1.10
N PRO A 75 -11.20 -4.17 -0.93
CA PRO A 75 -11.82 -2.84 -1.08
C PRO A 75 -11.90 -2.00 0.21
N THR A 76 -11.14 -2.34 1.24
CA THR A 76 -11.06 -1.58 2.52
C THR A 76 -9.73 -1.91 3.22
N ILE A 77 -9.36 -1.13 4.24
CA ILE A 77 -8.35 -1.53 5.23
C ILE A 77 -9.08 -2.11 6.45
N ASP A 78 -9.89 -1.31 7.15
CA ASP A 78 -10.68 -1.80 8.27
C ASP A 78 -11.89 -2.60 7.77
N SER A 79 -12.13 -3.76 8.37
CA SER A 79 -13.31 -4.57 8.04
C SER A 79 -14.61 -3.76 8.23
N CYS A 80 -15.55 -3.89 7.28
CA CYS A 80 -16.81 -3.15 7.34
C CYS A 80 -17.96 -3.89 6.66
N GLY A 81 -19.19 -3.46 6.96
CA GLY A 81 -20.38 -3.91 6.24
C GLY A 81 -20.87 -2.82 5.29
N ILE A 82 -21.25 -3.21 4.07
CA ILE A 82 -21.77 -2.29 3.05
C ILE A 82 -23.06 -2.83 2.44
N CYS A 83 -23.96 -1.94 2.01
CA CYS A 83 -25.18 -2.32 1.32
C CYS A 83 -25.02 -2.03 -0.18
N ILE A 84 -25.13 -3.05 -1.03
CA ILE A 84 -24.98 -2.97 -2.49
C ILE A 84 -26.18 -3.67 -3.10
N GLY A 85 -26.95 -2.99 -3.96
CA GLY A 85 -28.15 -3.57 -4.57
C GLY A 85 -29.18 -4.11 -3.56
N GLY A 86 -29.26 -3.50 -2.37
CA GLY A 86 -30.10 -3.98 -1.26
C GLY A 86 -29.56 -5.19 -0.48
N ARG A 87 -28.36 -5.70 -0.82
CA ARG A 87 -27.70 -6.82 -0.14
C ARG A 87 -26.59 -6.32 0.78
N LYS A 88 -26.50 -6.91 1.97
CA LYS A 88 -25.37 -6.68 2.88
C LYS A 88 -24.17 -7.51 2.44
N VAL A 89 -23.05 -6.84 2.18
CA VAL A 89 -21.75 -7.46 1.86
C VAL A 89 -20.77 -7.12 2.97
N LYS A 90 -19.98 -8.10 3.41
CA LYS A 90 -18.89 -7.89 4.37
C LYS A 90 -17.60 -7.66 3.59
N TYR A 91 -16.94 -6.53 3.84
CA TYR A 91 -15.56 -6.31 3.43
C TYR A 91 -14.64 -6.82 4.54
N PRO A 92 -13.75 -7.78 4.24
CA PRO A 92 -12.85 -8.35 5.24
C PRO A 92 -11.76 -7.38 5.67
N ASP A 93 -11.05 -7.74 6.73
CA ASP A 93 -9.85 -7.05 7.21
C ASP A 93 -8.79 -6.98 6.10
N HIS A 94 -8.32 -5.77 5.82
CA HIS A 94 -7.45 -5.38 4.70
C HIS A 94 -7.98 -5.71 3.30
N GLY A 95 -9.28 -6.01 3.21
CA GLY A 95 -9.91 -6.42 1.96
C GLY A 95 -9.52 -7.84 1.53
N GLU A 96 -9.84 -8.22 0.29
CA GLU A 96 -9.59 -9.59 -0.19
C GLU A 96 -8.27 -9.74 -0.96
N ILE A 97 -7.77 -8.63 -1.52
CA ILE A 97 -6.67 -8.67 -2.48
C ILE A 97 -5.40 -9.24 -1.88
N TRP A 98 -4.98 -8.78 -0.69
CA TRP A 98 -3.76 -9.27 -0.02
C TRP A 98 -3.73 -10.79 0.17
N SER A 99 -4.89 -11.43 0.35
CA SER A 99 -5.05 -12.87 0.56
C SER A 99 -5.33 -13.67 -0.72
N SER A 100 -5.48 -12.99 -1.87
CA SER A 100 -5.94 -13.62 -3.10
C SER A 100 -4.79 -14.18 -3.94
N ALA A 101 -5.00 -15.35 -4.55
CA ALA A 101 -4.10 -15.85 -5.58
C ALA A 101 -4.45 -15.22 -6.93
N PHE A 102 -3.46 -14.72 -7.65
CA PHE A 102 -3.64 -14.11 -8.97
C PHE A 102 -3.18 -15.06 -10.07
N ASP A 103 -3.95 -15.09 -11.15
CA ASP A 103 -3.45 -15.57 -12.43
C ASP A 103 -2.40 -14.58 -12.93
N PHE A 104 -1.28 -15.05 -13.47
CA PHE A 104 -0.24 -14.14 -13.94
C PHE A 104 0.48 -14.62 -15.20
N SER A 105 1.06 -13.66 -15.91
CA SER A 105 1.97 -13.87 -17.02
C SER A 105 3.14 -12.90 -16.93
N THR A 106 4.29 -13.30 -17.47
CA THR A 106 5.52 -12.50 -17.49
C THR A 106 5.83 -12.05 -18.90
N GLY A 107 6.14 -10.76 -19.06
CA GLY A 107 6.80 -10.20 -20.24
C GLY A 107 8.31 -10.15 -20.08
N SER A 108 8.99 -9.38 -20.91
CA SER A 108 10.45 -9.16 -20.84
C SER A 108 10.89 -8.35 -19.60
N ASP A 109 10.03 -7.42 -19.17
CA ASP A 109 10.30 -6.37 -18.18
C ASP A 109 9.15 -6.15 -17.20
N CYS A 110 8.08 -6.96 -17.29
CA CYS A 110 6.89 -6.81 -16.47
C CYS A 110 6.23 -8.14 -16.11
N VAL A 111 5.43 -8.08 -15.05
CA VAL A 111 4.53 -9.15 -14.62
C VAL A 111 3.12 -8.58 -14.63
N VAL A 112 2.20 -9.22 -15.33
CA VAL A 112 0.79 -8.86 -15.34
C VAL A 112 0.03 -9.91 -14.55
N MET A 113 -0.74 -9.45 -13.57
CA MET A 113 -1.48 -10.29 -12.64
C MET A 113 -2.95 -9.89 -12.67
N ARG A 114 -3.84 -10.88 -12.54
CA ARG A 114 -5.28 -10.69 -12.55
C ARG A 114 -5.96 -11.55 -11.49
N CYS A 115 -6.92 -10.94 -10.79
CA CYS A 115 -7.79 -11.62 -9.84
C CYS A 115 -9.26 -11.29 -10.16
N LYS A 116 -10.12 -12.31 -10.15
CA LYS A 116 -11.56 -12.12 -10.12
C LYS A 116 -12.03 -12.22 -8.68
N SER A 117 -12.70 -11.18 -8.20
CA SER A 117 -13.10 -11.13 -6.80
C SER A 117 -14.12 -12.20 -6.43
N LYS A 118 -14.07 -12.60 -5.15
CA LYS A 118 -14.98 -13.57 -4.55
C LYS A 118 -16.11 -12.92 -3.75
N ILE A 119 -15.97 -11.65 -3.34
CA ILE A 119 -16.99 -10.95 -2.53
C ILE A 119 -17.85 -9.96 -3.33
N LEU A 120 -17.40 -9.54 -4.52
CA LEU A 120 -18.04 -8.56 -5.39
C LEU A 120 -17.83 -8.87 -6.88
N PRO A 121 -18.68 -8.39 -7.79
CA PRO A 121 -18.50 -8.60 -9.23
C PRO A 121 -17.48 -7.62 -9.83
N TYR A 122 -16.19 -7.72 -9.46
CA TYR A 122 -15.12 -6.95 -10.09
C TYR A 122 -13.94 -7.82 -10.54
N ILE A 123 -13.14 -7.25 -11.45
CA ILE A 123 -11.86 -7.78 -11.90
C ILE A 123 -10.76 -6.79 -11.49
N TYR A 124 -9.70 -7.30 -10.87
CA TYR A 124 -8.54 -6.55 -10.46
C TYR A 124 -7.34 -6.96 -11.31
N GLU A 125 -6.71 -5.99 -11.96
CA GLU A 125 -5.51 -6.18 -12.76
C GLU A 125 -4.39 -5.31 -12.18
N LYS A 126 -3.23 -5.93 -11.95
CA LYS A 126 -2.00 -5.30 -11.48
C LYS A 126 -0.88 -5.63 -12.45
N ARG A 127 -0.19 -4.61 -12.95
CA ARG A 127 1.03 -4.74 -13.73
C ARG A 127 2.18 -4.19 -12.92
N VAL A 128 3.19 -5.02 -12.64
CA VAL A 128 4.46 -4.57 -12.05
C VAL A 128 5.50 -4.55 -13.15
N SER A 129 6.07 -3.38 -13.41
CA SER A 129 7.13 -3.16 -14.40
C SER A 129 8.37 -2.68 -13.68
N LEU A 130 9.55 -3.14 -14.13
CA LEU A 130 10.81 -2.59 -13.69
C LEU A 130 11.11 -1.31 -14.47
N GLU A 131 11.44 -0.24 -13.77
CA GLU A 131 11.94 1.01 -14.33
C GLU A 131 13.47 1.04 -14.18
N GLU A 132 14.15 2.10 -14.64
CA GLU A 132 15.61 2.21 -14.54
C GLU A 132 16.11 1.99 -13.10
N ASN A 133 15.59 2.76 -12.14
CA ASN A 133 16.02 2.80 -10.74
C ASN A 133 14.91 2.40 -9.75
N GLY A 134 14.00 1.51 -10.15
CA GLY A 134 12.89 1.12 -9.28
C GLY A 134 11.79 0.36 -10.01
N ILE A 135 10.54 0.53 -9.56
CA ILE A 135 9.37 -0.16 -10.13
C ILE A 135 8.21 0.78 -10.38
N LYS A 136 7.36 0.40 -11.33
CA LYS A 136 6.05 0.99 -11.57
C LYS A 136 4.97 -0.08 -11.47
N CYS A 137 3.98 0.19 -10.63
CA CYS A 137 2.79 -0.64 -10.46
C CYS A 137 1.60 0.09 -11.09
N GLY A 138 1.06 -0.47 -12.17
CA GLY A 138 -0.15 0.00 -12.84
C GLY A 138 -1.36 -0.84 -12.44
N TYR A 139 -2.50 -0.19 -12.24
CA TYR A 139 -3.73 -0.81 -11.75
C TYR A 139 -4.89 -0.56 -12.70
N LYS A 140 -5.75 -1.58 -12.83
CA LYS A 140 -7.08 -1.43 -13.42
C LYS A 140 -8.07 -2.28 -12.64
N ILE A 141 -9.08 -1.64 -12.08
CA ILE A 141 -10.14 -2.29 -11.31
C ILE A 141 -11.46 -2.03 -12.03
N SER A 142 -12.15 -3.09 -12.43
CA SER A 142 -13.34 -3.00 -13.29
C SER A 142 -14.55 -3.60 -12.59
N ASN A 143 -15.63 -2.82 -12.43
CA ASN A 143 -16.91 -3.34 -11.96
C ASN A 143 -17.61 -4.04 -13.13
N THR A 144 -17.79 -5.34 -12.99
CA THR A 144 -18.48 -6.22 -13.95
C THR A 144 -19.92 -6.53 -13.57
N GLY A 145 -20.41 -5.97 -12.46
CA GLY A 145 -21.78 -6.11 -11.99
C GLY A 145 -22.69 -4.98 -12.43
N GLU A 146 -23.91 -5.02 -11.90
CA GLU A 146 -25.00 -4.08 -12.21
C GLU A 146 -25.16 -2.99 -11.15
N ASP A 147 -24.59 -3.16 -9.96
CA ASP A 147 -24.68 -2.22 -8.85
C ASP A 147 -23.36 -1.44 -8.65
N PRO A 148 -23.42 -0.13 -8.37
CA PRO A 148 -22.26 0.60 -7.89
C PRO A 148 -21.86 0.10 -6.50
N PHE A 149 -20.56 0.07 -6.21
CA PHE A 149 -20.08 -0.23 -4.85
C PHE A 149 -19.06 0.79 -4.39
N PRO A 150 -19.20 1.31 -3.15
CA PRO A 150 -18.14 2.11 -2.55
C PRO A 150 -16.93 1.26 -2.22
N TYR A 151 -15.74 1.84 -2.33
CA TYR A 151 -14.50 1.15 -2.07
C TYR A 151 -13.42 2.09 -1.53
N LEU A 152 -12.44 1.49 -0.89
CA LEU A 152 -11.16 2.08 -0.57
C LEU A 152 -10.05 1.19 -1.13
N TRP A 153 -9.13 1.79 -1.87
CA TRP A 153 -7.85 1.22 -2.21
C TRP A 153 -6.78 1.99 -1.44
N ALA A 154 -5.83 1.30 -0.82
CA ALA A 154 -4.67 1.92 -0.20
C ALA A 154 -3.37 1.17 -0.54
N PHE A 155 -2.34 1.97 -0.79
CA PHE A 155 -0.96 1.52 -0.98
C PHE A 155 -0.36 1.10 0.36
N HIS A 156 -0.42 -0.18 0.68
CA HIS A 156 0.03 -0.71 1.96
C HIS A 156 1.47 -1.25 1.84
N CYS A 157 2.41 -0.32 1.68
CA CYS A 157 3.84 -0.59 1.41
C CYS A 157 4.72 -0.30 2.62
N LEU A 158 5.07 -1.37 3.34
CA LEU A 158 5.84 -1.30 4.57
C LEU A 158 7.34 -1.25 4.25
N VAL A 159 8.02 -0.21 4.71
CA VAL A 159 9.46 0.02 4.52
C VAL A 159 10.22 -0.06 5.84
N ASN A 160 11.53 -0.33 5.73
CA ASN A 160 12.42 -0.34 6.89
C ASN A 160 12.51 1.06 7.52
N ILE A 161 12.46 1.12 8.85
CA ILE A 161 12.80 2.32 9.62
C ILE A 161 14.28 2.24 10.01
N GLU A 162 15.03 3.30 9.72
CA GLU A 162 16.41 3.48 10.19
C GLU A 162 16.55 4.71 11.08
N ASP A 163 17.61 4.75 11.89
CA ASP A 163 17.95 5.94 12.66
C ASP A 163 18.36 7.08 11.73
N GLY A 164 17.79 8.27 11.94
CA GLY A 164 18.02 9.43 11.08
C GLY A 164 17.23 9.42 9.77
N MET A 165 16.38 8.41 9.53
CA MET A 165 15.47 8.37 8.39
C MET A 165 14.52 9.57 8.39
N GLY A 166 14.41 10.24 7.23
CA GLY A 166 13.49 11.35 6.99
C GLY A 166 12.22 10.92 6.26
N LEU A 167 11.13 11.68 6.45
CA LEU A 167 9.87 11.49 5.73
C LEU A 167 9.65 12.64 4.74
N LEU A 168 9.45 12.29 3.47
CA LEU A 168 9.12 13.23 2.39
C LEU A 168 7.60 13.31 2.24
N TYR A 169 7.03 14.44 2.64
CA TYR A 169 5.60 14.74 2.48
C TYR A 169 5.33 15.51 1.19
N PRO A 170 4.11 15.42 0.65
CA PRO A 170 3.64 16.34 -0.37
C PRO A 170 3.73 17.81 0.08
N ASP A 171 3.98 18.70 -0.88
CA ASP A 171 3.90 20.14 -0.69
C ASP A 171 2.47 20.59 -0.36
N GLY A 172 2.36 21.72 0.35
CA GLY A 172 1.06 22.32 0.71
C GLY A 172 0.30 21.58 1.81
N THR A 173 0.98 20.73 2.57
CA THR A 173 0.43 20.03 3.73
C THR A 173 0.39 20.96 4.94
N GLY A 174 -0.81 21.11 5.54
CA GLY A 174 -1.06 22.11 6.60
C GLY A 174 -1.61 21.54 7.91
N VAL A 175 -2.27 20.38 7.86
CA VAL A 175 -2.89 19.76 9.04
C VAL A 175 -2.76 18.26 8.95
N LEU A 176 -2.35 17.64 10.06
CA LEU A 176 -2.32 16.21 10.26
C LEU A 176 -3.45 15.81 11.22
N VAL A 177 -4.12 14.71 10.92
CA VAL A 177 -5.14 14.12 11.80
C VAL A 177 -4.54 12.86 12.43
N ASN A 178 -4.47 12.83 13.75
CA ASN A 178 -4.18 11.60 14.49
C ASN A 178 -5.40 10.68 14.41
N VAL A 179 -5.23 9.45 13.93
CA VAL A 179 -6.34 8.50 13.76
C VAL A 179 -6.22 7.31 14.71
N GLN A 180 -5.21 7.32 15.58
CA GLN A 180 -4.99 6.31 16.61
C GLN A 180 -4.68 6.98 17.95
N SER A 181 -5.51 6.72 18.97
CA SER A 181 -5.27 7.28 20.30
C SER A 181 -3.91 6.85 20.84
N SER A 182 -3.09 7.82 21.25
CA SER A 182 -1.72 7.60 21.72
C SER A 182 -1.38 8.58 22.84
N ARG A 183 -0.26 8.34 23.53
CA ARG A 183 0.17 9.20 24.62
C ARG A 183 0.69 10.53 24.07
N GLU A 184 1.47 10.47 22.99
CA GLU A 184 2.12 11.64 22.39
C GLU A 184 1.14 12.51 21.58
N PHE A 185 0.23 11.90 20.81
CA PHE A 185 -0.63 12.60 19.87
C PHE A 185 -2.10 12.71 20.31
N GLY A 186 -2.40 12.32 21.55
CA GLY A 186 -3.73 12.44 22.16
C GLY A 186 -4.77 11.49 21.57
N ALA A 187 -6.04 11.89 21.65
CA ALA A 187 -7.15 11.06 21.19
C ALA A 187 -7.21 10.98 19.65
N ALA A 188 -7.68 9.85 19.11
CA ALA A 188 -8.03 9.74 17.71
C ALA A 188 -9.05 10.83 17.30
N GLY A 189 -8.87 11.41 16.12
CA GLY A 189 -9.58 12.58 15.61
C GLY A 189 -8.93 13.92 15.96
N THR A 190 -7.85 13.94 16.75
CA THR A 190 -7.11 15.18 17.06
C THR A 190 -6.45 15.72 15.80
N GLU A 191 -6.72 16.99 15.47
CA GLU A 191 -6.07 17.72 14.39
C GLU A 191 -4.89 18.53 14.91
N MET A 192 -3.78 18.49 14.20
CA MET A 192 -2.54 19.17 14.58
C MET A 192 -2.03 20.00 13.40
N PRO A 193 -1.61 21.25 13.61
CA PRO A 193 -0.87 22.00 12.60
C PRO A 193 0.33 21.20 12.13
N PHE A 194 0.52 21.11 10.83
CA PHE A 194 1.59 20.31 10.23
C PHE A 194 2.29 21.13 9.17
N THR A 195 3.59 21.35 9.32
CA THR A 195 4.40 22.17 8.40
C THR A 195 5.17 21.31 7.41
N GLY A 196 4.68 20.12 7.08
CA GLY A 196 5.33 19.20 6.15
C GLY A 196 6.58 18.51 6.69
N ARG A 197 6.85 18.54 8.00
CA ARG A 197 8.07 17.96 8.58
C ARG A 197 7.80 17.17 9.85
N PHE A 198 7.54 15.88 9.70
CA PHE A 198 8.17 14.93 10.62
C PHE A 198 9.59 14.75 10.11
N LEU A 199 10.58 15.25 10.83
CA LEU A 199 11.98 14.99 10.48
C LEU A 199 12.34 13.49 10.61
N SER A 200 11.50 12.71 11.29
CA SER A 200 11.65 11.27 11.48
C SER A 200 10.32 10.57 11.77
N PRO A 201 10.18 9.26 11.48
CA PRO A 201 9.03 8.47 11.90
C PRO A 201 8.77 8.57 13.42
N PRO A 202 7.50 8.73 13.86
CA PRO A 202 7.10 8.78 15.26
C PRO A 202 7.68 7.65 16.13
N ARG A 203 7.86 7.93 17.42
CA ARG A 203 8.53 7.01 18.36
C ARG A 203 7.58 6.21 19.26
N GLU A 204 6.29 6.48 19.23
CA GLU A 204 5.28 5.66 19.90
C GLU A 204 5.32 4.20 19.40
N PRO A 205 4.86 3.21 20.21
CA PRO A 205 4.83 1.81 19.80
C PRO A 205 4.12 1.58 18.46
N SER A 206 3.02 2.29 18.22
CA SER A 206 2.42 2.44 16.89
C SER A 206 1.72 3.80 16.76
N SER A 207 1.61 4.28 15.54
CA SER A 207 0.90 5.51 15.23
C SER A 207 0.31 5.46 13.82
N LYS A 208 -0.86 6.08 13.66
CA LYS A 208 -1.52 6.25 12.37
C LYS A 208 -1.98 7.69 12.23
N PHE A 209 -1.70 8.28 11.08
CA PHE A 209 -2.11 9.63 10.74
C PHE A 209 -2.68 9.71 9.33
N TYR A 210 -3.43 10.77 9.07
CA TYR A 210 -3.80 11.20 7.73
C TYR A 210 -3.50 12.69 7.54
N LEU A 211 -3.05 13.09 6.35
CA LEU A 211 -3.06 14.49 5.96
C LEU A 211 -4.50 14.95 5.74
N LYS A 212 -4.92 16.04 6.41
CA LYS A 212 -6.31 16.53 6.30
C LYS A 212 -6.58 17.06 4.89
N GLY A 213 -7.65 16.52 4.28
CA GLY A 213 -8.09 16.93 2.95
C GLY A 213 -7.34 16.19 1.83
N LYS A 214 -7.61 16.60 0.59
CA LYS A 214 -6.98 16.00 -0.58
C LYS A 214 -5.60 16.60 -0.82
N VAL A 215 -4.63 15.76 -1.13
CA VAL A 215 -3.30 16.22 -1.56
C VAL A 215 -3.39 16.91 -2.92
N ARG A 216 -2.46 17.84 -3.19
CA ARG A 216 -2.37 18.54 -4.49
C ARG A 216 -1.39 17.89 -5.44
N GLU A 217 -0.45 17.11 -4.92
CA GLU A 217 0.55 16.38 -5.69
C GLU A 217 0.61 14.92 -5.21
N GLY A 218 0.94 14.03 -6.15
CA GLY A 218 1.11 12.61 -5.88
C GLY A 218 2.56 12.26 -5.67
N ARG A 219 3.20 12.85 -4.65
CA ARG A 219 4.62 12.61 -4.34
C ARG A 219 4.85 12.55 -2.84
N CYS A 220 5.43 11.45 -2.37
CA CYS A 220 5.89 11.27 -1.00
C CYS A 220 7.10 10.32 -0.99
N GLY A 221 7.62 9.96 0.18
CA GLY A 221 8.72 8.99 0.24
C GLY A 221 9.59 9.13 1.47
N TYR A 222 10.83 8.67 1.34
CA TYR A 222 11.72 8.48 2.47
C TYR A 222 13.13 8.93 2.14
N GLU A 223 13.82 9.50 3.12
CA GLU A 223 15.24 9.80 3.06
C GLU A 223 15.99 8.84 3.98
N TYR A 224 17.05 8.22 3.47
CA TYR A 224 17.94 7.32 4.19
C TYR A 224 19.37 7.89 4.16
N PRO A 225 19.71 8.85 5.05
CA PRO A 225 21.01 9.52 5.02
C PRO A 225 22.21 8.57 5.19
N ALA A 226 22.04 7.48 5.94
CA ALA A 226 23.08 6.45 6.13
C ALA A 226 23.52 5.80 4.82
N HIS A 227 22.63 5.79 3.81
CA HIS A 227 22.87 5.24 2.48
C HIS A 227 22.99 6.34 1.41
N ALA A 228 22.94 7.63 1.79
CA ALA A 228 22.85 8.77 0.88
C ALA A 228 21.77 8.56 -0.21
N LEU A 229 20.60 8.06 0.18
CA LEU A 229 19.57 7.58 -0.74
C LEU A 229 18.18 8.11 -0.37
N ARG A 230 17.39 8.45 -1.39
CA ARG A 230 15.95 8.66 -1.29
C ARG A 230 15.19 7.53 -1.97
N ALA A 231 14.09 7.11 -1.35
CA ALA A 231 13.07 6.29 -1.99
C ALA A 231 11.82 7.14 -2.20
N VAL A 232 11.51 7.48 -3.45
CA VAL A 232 10.43 8.40 -3.81
C VAL A 232 9.26 7.61 -4.38
N ILE A 233 8.07 7.91 -3.87
CA ILE A 233 6.80 7.37 -4.30
C ILE A 233 6.09 8.44 -5.15
N GLU A 234 5.82 8.11 -6.41
CA GLU A 234 5.05 8.97 -7.33
C GLU A 234 3.74 8.27 -7.72
N TYR A 235 2.62 9.00 -7.69
CA TYR A 235 1.30 8.44 -7.95
C TYR A 235 0.33 9.46 -8.57
N ASN A 236 -0.84 8.99 -9.00
CA ASN A 236 -1.92 9.86 -9.48
C ASN A 236 -2.72 10.44 -8.29
N PRO A 237 -2.61 11.74 -7.95
CA PRO A 237 -3.35 12.33 -6.83
C PRO A 237 -4.85 12.49 -7.10
N ASP A 238 -5.30 12.53 -8.35
CA ASP A 238 -6.74 12.56 -8.67
C ASP A 238 -7.40 11.21 -8.35
N ALA A 239 -6.66 10.12 -8.56
CA ALA A 239 -7.12 8.77 -8.23
C ALA A 239 -6.89 8.41 -6.75
N LEU A 240 -5.76 8.84 -6.18
CA LEU A 240 -5.36 8.56 -4.79
C LEU A 240 -5.23 9.87 -3.99
N PRO A 241 -6.33 10.59 -3.74
CA PRO A 241 -6.28 11.94 -3.21
C PRO A 241 -5.93 12.03 -1.72
N TYR A 242 -5.94 10.93 -0.98
CA TYR A 242 -5.66 10.94 0.46
C TYR A 242 -4.33 10.26 0.75
N LEU A 243 -3.64 10.71 1.80
CA LEU A 243 -2.36 10.15 2.20
C LEU A 243 -2.39 9.84 3.70
N GLY A 244 -2.32 8.55 4.01
CA GLY A 244 -2.07 8.05 5.36
C GLY A 244 -0.57 7.92 5.66
N LEU A 245 -0.23 7.88 6.95
CA LEU A 245 1.05 7.42 7.46
C LEU A 245 0.81 6.39 8.55
N TRP A 246 1.33 5.19 8.37
CA TRP A 246 1.45 4.15 9.38
C TRP A 246 2.88 4.07 9.89
N CYS A 247 3.07 3.89 11.19
CA CYS A 247 4.36 3.63 11.83
C CYS A 247 4.18 2.64 12.98
N THR A 248 5.06 1.65 13.08
CA THR A 248 5.17 0.76 14.25
C THR A 248 6.63 0.62 14.67
N ARG A 249 6.86 0.64 15.98
CA ARG A 249 8.15 0.36 16.64
C ARG A 249 7.93 -0.71 17.71
N GLY A 250 7.41 -1.86 17.28
CA GLY A 250 7.08 -2.99 18.13
C GLY A 250 5.64 -3.04 18.64
N GLY A 251 4.83 -1.99 18.41
CA GLY A 251 3.43 -1.93 18.85
C GLY A 251 2.49 -2.83 18.07
N PHE A 252 2.83 -3.16 16.82
CA PHE A 252 2.12 -4.16 16.02
C PHE A 252 3.04 -5.33 15.71
N ARG A 253 2.68 -6.52 16.20
CA ARG A 253 3.41 -7.80 15.99
C ARG A 253 4.87 -7.83 16.44
N GLY A 254 5.35 -6.81 17.15
CA GLY A 254 6.78 -6.63 17.42
C GLY A 254 7.58 -6.09 16.23
N ASP A 255 6.92 -5.77 15.12
CA ASP A 255 7.53 -5.31 13.88
C ASP A 255 7.93 -3.82 13.98
N VAL A 256 8.99 -3.45 13.24
CA VAL A 256 9.52 -2.09 13.16
C VAL A 256 9.53 -1.64 11.69
N ASN A 257 8.52 -0.89 11.28
CA ASN A 257 8.33 -0.43 9.91
C ASN A 257 7.41 0.80 9.85
N CYS A 258 7.39 1.46 8.70
CA CYS A 258 6.42 2.51 8.41
C CYS A 258 5.91 2.41 6.96
N ALA A 259 4.81 3.10 6.67
CA ALA A 259 4.27 3.24 5.33
C ALA A 259 3.60 4.60 5.16
N PHE A 260 3.97 5.30 4.09
CA PHE A 260 3.06 6.22 3.43
C PHE A 260 2.00 5.41 2.68
N GLU A 261 0.75 5.82 2.80
CA GLU A 261 -0.40 5.11 2.23
C GLU A 261 -1.26 6.05 1.36
N PRO A 262 -0.84 6.35 0.11
CA PRO A 262 -1.73 6.91 -0.88
C PRO A 262 -3.00 6.07 -1.01
N ALA A 263 -4.16 6.72 -0.93
CA ALA A 263 -5.45 6.05 -0.83
C ALA A 263 -6.57 6.77 -1.58
N THR A 264 -7.57 6.00 -2.01
CA THR A 264 -8.76 6.52 -2.70
C THR A 264 -9.77 7.13 -1.73
N GLY A 265 -9.67 6.81 -0.43
CA GLY A 265 -10.56 7.31 0.62
C GLY A 265 -9.81 7.81 1.85
N PHE A 266 -10.44 8.68 2.63
CA PHE A 266 -9.91 9.16 3.92
C PHE A 266 -10.29 8.20 5.05
N TYR A 267 -9.34 7.90 5.95
CA TYR A 267 -9.38 6.82 6.93
C TYR A 267 -9.36 5.41 6.32
N ASP A 268 -9.29 4.40 7.18
CA ASP A 268 -9.05 3.01 6.81
C ASP A 268 -10.35 2.23 6.48
N ASN A 269 -11.52 2.78 6.82
CA ASN A 269 -12.82 2.12 6.68
C ASN A 269 -13.62 2.64 5.46
N ALA A 270 -13.83 1.80 4.45
CA ALA A 270 -14.53 2.19 3.21
C ALA A 270 -15.96 2.71 3.43
N ALA A 271 -16.73 2.10 4.33
CA ALA A 271 -18.10 2.52 4.62
C ALA A 271 -18.16 3.89 5.32
N SER A 272 -17.27 4.13 6.29
CA SER A 272 -17.13 5.42 6.98
C SER A 272 -16.67 6.52 6.00
N ALA A 273 -15.65 6.23 5.18
CA ALA A 273 -15.15 7.16 4.18
C ALA A 273 -16.26 7.56 3.20
N PHE A 274 -16.99 6.58 2.66
CA PHE A 274 -18.12 6.81 1.76
C PHE A 274 -19.24 7.63 2.42
N GLY A 275 -19.67 7.26 3.63
CA GLY A 275 -20.73 7.97 4.35
C GLY A 275 -20.41 9.43 4.67
N ARG A 276 -19.13 9.81 4.68
CA ARG A 276 -18.63 11.17 4.89
C ARG A 276 -18.39 11.95 3.59
N GLY A 277 -18.67 11.36 2.43
CA GLY A 277 -18.36 11.95 1.12
C GLY A 277 -16.85 11.99 0.82
N MET A 278 -16.07 11.16 1.51
CA MET A 278 -14.60 11.09 1.42
C MET A 278 -14.11 9.75 0.87
N GLY A 279 -15.01 8.89 0.37
CA GLY A 279 -14.68 7.60 -0.25
C GLY A 279 -14.95 7.59 -1.75
N SER A 280 -14.49 6.54 -2.42
CA SER A 280 -14.72 6.33 -3.85
C SER A 280 -15.85 5.36 -4.11
N VAL A 281 -16.45 5.44 -5.29
CA VAL A 281 -17.51 4.53 -5.76
C VAL A 281 -17.17 4.05 -7.16
N LEU A 282 -17.17 2.73 -7.38
CA LEU A 282 -16.97 2.14 -8.69
C LEU A 282 -18.31 1.84 -9.34
N GLN A 283 -18.64 2.62 -10.38
CA GLN A 283 -19.90 2.51 -11.11
C GLN A 283 -19.99 1.21 -11.95
N PRO A 284 -21.21 0.69 -12.22
CA PRO A 284 -21.41 -0.48 -13.07
C PRO A 284 -20.74 -0.30 -14.45
N SER A 285 -20.11 -1.36 -14.95
CA SER A 285 -19.39 -1.35 -16.25
C SER A 285 -18.27 -0.30 -16.38
N CYS A 286 -17.90 0.39 -15.30
CA CYS A 286 -16.78 1.33 -15.29
C CYS A 286 -15.50 0.67 -14.77
N SER A 287 -14.37 1.29 -15.12
CA SER A 287 -13.07 0.95 -14.57
C SER A 287 -12.41 2.17 -13.97
N VAL A 288 -11.63 1.97 -12.93
CA VAL A 288 -10.65 2.94 -12.44
C VAL A 288 -9.25 2.46 -12.81
N SER A 289 -8.39 3.38 -13.24
CA SER A 289 -7.00 3.10 -13.56
C SER A 289 -6.10 4.16 -12.96
N PHE A 290 -5.00 3.71 -12.37
CA PHE A 290 -3.99 4.56 -11.75
C PHE A 290 -2.66 3.81 -11.68
N PHE A 291 -1.62 4.50 -11.21
CA PHE A 291 -0.33 3.90 -10.98
C PHE A 291 0.27 4.40 -9.66
N VAL A 292 1.22 3.63 -9.15
CA VAL A 292 2.21 4.03 -8.16
C VAL A 292 3.58 3.64 -8.68
N LYS A 293 4.56 4.52 -8.58
CA LYS A 293 5.96 4.28 -8.91
C LYS A 293 6.79 4.47 -7.66
N ILE A 294 7.79 3.62 -7.47
CA ILE A 294 8.81 3.78 -6.44
C ILE A 294 10.15 3.86 -7.16
N SER A 295 10.93 4.90 -6.92
CA SER A 295 12.28 5.08 -7.49
C SER A 295 13.32 5.44 -6.43
N PHE A 296 14.55 5.00 -6.67
CA PHE A 296 15.73 5.29 -5.87
C PHE A 296 16.47 6.51 -6.43
N GLU A 297 16.67 7.55 -5.62
CA GLU A 297 17.37 8.78 -6.01
C GLU A 297 18.59 9.01 -5.10
N ASP A 298 19.70 9.52 -5.66
CA ASP A 298 20.85 9.94 -4.87
C ASP A 298 20.54 11.20 -4.03
N MET A 299 21.15 11.30 -2.85
CA MET A 299 21.06 12.45 -1.94
C MET A 299 22.31 13.32 -1.95
#